data_AF-A0A971ZH35-F1
#
_entry.id   AF-A0A971ZH35-F1
#
_cell.length_a   1.000
_cell.length_b   1.000
_cell.length_c   1.000
_cell.angle_alpha   90.00
_cell.angle_beta   90.00
_cell.angle_gamma   90.00
#
_symmetry.space_group_name_H-M   'P 1'
#
loop_
_entity.id
_entity.type
_entity.pdbx_description
1 polymer ?
#
loop_
_entity_poly.entity_id
_entity_poly.type
_entity_poly.pdbx_seq_one_letter_code
_entity_poly.pdbx_strand_id
1 'polypeptide(L)'
;MWDNRNLIKKCVDLALDFLEDICYIRVLDIIIDIYNDVIYCRMDKETAGQKFLKVLYNLKNSQTFDSLLEEGDRIALKSFLGDLLQIKGESDRYYIGNEDFKELSLEDFYHFLIELKYRKEEIKDE
;
A
#
# COMPACT_ATOMS: atom_id res chain seq x y z
N MET A 1 2.94 -5.42 22.94
CA MET A 1 2.74 -6.26 21.73
C MET A 1 1.28 -6.70 21.52
N TRP A 2 0.28 -6.00 22.08
CA TRP A 2 -1.16 -6.24 21.81
C TRP A 2 -1.78 -5.16 20.90
N ASP A 3 -1.08 -4.04 20.71
CA ASP A 3 -1.60 -2.82 20.08
C ASP A 3 -1.65 -2.89 18.54
N ASN A 4 -0.57 -3.36 17.91
CA ASN A 4 -0.44 -3.33 16.45
C ASN A 4 -1.48 -4.19 15.70
N ARG A 5 -1.94 -5.30 16.28
CA ARG A 5 -2.97 -6.15 15.62
C ARG A 5 -4.32 -5.44 15.51
N ASN A 6 -4.69 -4.64 16.51
CA ASN A 6 -5.92 -3.86 16.46
C ASN A 6 -5.81 -2.72 15.45
N LEU A 7 -4.64 -2.08 15.37
CA LEU A 7 -4.35 -1.05 14.37
C LEU A 7 -4.40 -1.62 12.95
N ILE A 8 -3.73 -2.74 12.70
CA ILE A 8 -3.76 -3.44 11.40
C ILE A 8 -5.19 -3.79 11.02
N LYS A 9 -5.93 -4.43 11.93
CA LYS A 9 -7.33 -4.80 11.66
C LYS A 9 -8.19 -3.58 11.30
N LYS A 10 -8.06 -2.48 12.06
CA LYS A 10 -8.77 -1.22 11.75
C LYS A 10 -8.41 -0.72 10.34
N CYS A 11 -7.14 -0.75 9.97
CA CYS A 11 -6.70 -0.33 8.64
C CYS A 11 -7.24 -1.25 7.53
N VAL A 12 -7.28 -2.56 7.78
CA VAL A 12 -7.88 -3.55 6.87
C VAL A 12 -9.36 -3.27 6.67
N ASP A 13 -10.13 -3.09 7.75
CA ASP A 13 -11.57 -2.81 7.69
C ASP A 13 -11.82 -1.51 6.89
N LEU A 14 -11.07 -0.44 7.18
CA LEU A 14 -11.16 0.83 6.43
C LEU A 14 -10.82 0.69 4.95
N ALA A 15 -9.80 -0.12 4.61
CA ALA A 15 -9.41 -0.33 3.23
C ALA A 15 -10.42 -1.20 2.47
N LEU A 16 -11.01 -2.21 3.12
CA LEU A 16 -12.08 -3.03 2.54
C LEU A 16 -13.30 -2.18 2.21
N ASP A 17 -13.75 -1.35 3.16
CA ASP A 17 -14.88 -0.44 2.97
C ASP A 17 -14.60 0.57 1.84
N PHE A 18 -13.38 1.13 1.79
CA PHE A 18 -13.01 2.12 0.77
C PHE A 18 -12.93 1.51 -0.64
N LEU A 19 -12.54 0.24 -0.76
CA LEU A 19 -12.26 -0.43 -2.03
C LEU A 19 -13.32 -1.45 -2.43
N GLU A 20 -14.49 -1.44 -1.80
CA GLU A 20 -15.54 -2.46 -1.93
C GLU A 20 -15.80 -2.83 -3.41
N ASP A 21 -16.05 -1.82 -4.23
CA ASP A 21 -16.41 -1.93 -5.66
C ASP A 21 -15.20 -2.03 -6.62
N ILE A 22 -13.98 -2.05 -6.08
CA ILE A 22 -12.74 -2.01 -6.89
C ILE A 22 -12.06 -3.38 -6.86
N CYS A 23 -11.63 -3.88 -8.01
CA CYS A 23 -10.71 -5.03 -8.05
C CYS A 23 -9.27 -4.53 -7.87
N TYR A 24 -8.67 -4.80 -6.70
CA TYR A 24 -7.35 -4.27 -6.33
C TYR A 24 -6.30 -5.34 -6.01
N ILE A 25 -6.59 -6.62 -6.21
CA ILE A 25 -5.67 -7.72 -5.85
C ILE A 25 -4.32 -7.55 -6.56
N ARG A 26 -4.33 -7.29 -7.86
CA ARG A 26 -3.11 -7.09 -8.65
C ARG A 26 -2.32 -5.85 -8.20
N VAL A 27 -3.01 -4.80 -7.74
CA VAL A 27 -2.37 -3.62 -7.17
C VAL A 27 -1.65 -3.96 -5.87
N LEU A 28 -2.27 -4.79 -5.01
CA LEU A 28 -1.61 -5.27 -3.80
C LEU A 28 -0.38 -6.11 -4.12
N ASP A 29 -0.45 -6.99 -5.12
CA ASP A 29 0.68 -7.80 -5.57
C ASP A 29 1.86 -6.92 -5.99
N ILE A 30 1.62 -5.88 -6.80
CA ILE A 30 2.65 -4.92 -7.21
C ILE A 30 3.30 -4.25 -6.00
N ILE A 31 2.51 -3.80 -5.02
CA ILE A 31 3.02 -3.11 -3.84
C ILE A 31 3.83 -4.07 -2.95
N ILE A 32 3.36 -5.31 -2.78
CA ILE A 32 4.02 -6.37 -2.02
C ILE A 32 5.36 -6.74 -2.67
N ASP A 33 5.40 -6.88 -4.00
CA ASP A 33 6.64 -7.18 -4.73
C ASP A 33 7.67 -6.06 -4.55
N ILE A 34 7.24 -4.80 -4.67
CA ILE A 34 8.10 -3.62 -4.40
C ILE A 34 8.65 -3.65 -2.97
N TYR A 35 7.81 -3.98 -1.98
CA TYR A 35 8.24 -4.07 -0.59
C TYR A 35 9.35 -5.12 -0.42
N ASN A 36 9.12 -6.31 -0.95
CA ASN A 36 10.07 -7.41 -0.89
C ASN A 36 11.40 -7.01 -1.53
N ASP A 37 11.37 -6.47 -2.75
CA ASP A 37 12.56 -6.01 -3.47
C ASP A 37 13.36 -4.96 -2.69
N VAL A 38 12.68 -4.02 -2.03
CA VAL A 38 13.33 -2.97 -1.25
C VAL A 38 14.00 -3.55 0.01
N ILE A 39 13.35 -4.45 0.74
CA ILE A 39 13.89 -4.99 1.99
C ILE A 39 15.07 -5.95 1.76
N TYR A 40 15.10 -6.68 0.65
CA TYR A 40 16.22 -7.56 0.33
C TYR A 40 17.52 -6.81 -0.02
N CYS A 41 17.49 -5.48 -0.16
CA CYS A 41 18.66 -4.66 -0.50
C CYS A 41 19.73 -4.49 0.61
N ARG A 42 19.64 -5.19 1.75
CA ARG A 42 20.57 -5.08 2.92
C ARG A 42 20.81 -3.64 3.40
N MET A 43 19.74 -2.84 3.42
CA MET A 43 19.76 -1.46 3.93
C MET A 43 19.22 -1.43 5.37
N ASP A 44 19.48 -0.35 6.12
CA ASP A 44 18.81 -0.16 7.40
C ASP A 44 17.30 0.10 7.21
N LYS A 45 16.52 -0.12 8.27
CA LYS A 45 15.05 -0.06 8.21
C LYS A 45 14.50 1.31 7.81
N GLU A 46 15.13 2.39 8.26
CA GLU A 46 14.65 3.75 7.97
C GLU A 46 14.87 4.08 6.49
N THR A 47 16.07 3.79 5.99
CA THR A 47 16.39 3.99 4.57
C THR A 47 15.53 3.10 3.67
N ALA A 48 15.30 1.85 4.06
CA ALA A 48 14.38 0.96 3.35
C ALA A 48 12.95 1.53 3.29
N GLY A 49 12.43 2.03 4.42
CA GLY A 49 11.10 2.64 4.47
C GLY A 49 10.97 3.87 3.58
N GLN A 50 11.95 4.78 3.61
CA GLN A 50 11.94 5.95 2.74
C GLN A 50 12.07 5.57 1.26
N LYS A 51 12.90 4.57 0.92
CA LYS A 51 13.00 4.06 -0.45
C LYS A 51 11.69 3.45 -0.93
N PHE A 52 11.02 2.66 -0.09
CA PHE A 52 9.73 2.07 -0.39
C PHE A 52 8.67 3.16 -0.68
N LEU A 53 8.51 4.12 0.23
CA LEU A 53 7.55 5.22 0.07
C LEU A 53 7.85 6.09 -1.15
N LYS A 54 9.14 6.32 -1.45
CA LYS A 54 9.56 7.01 -2.68
C LYS A 54 9.12 6.27 -3.93
N VAL A 55 9.26 4.94 -3.97
CA VAL A 55 8.79 4.14 -5.11
C VAL A 55 7.28 4.25 -5.26
N LEU A 56 6.52 4.13 -4.16
CA LEU A 56 5.06 4.29 -4.20
C LEU A 56 4.64 5.69 -4.68
N TYR A 57 5.32 6.74 -4.20
CA TYR A 57 5.07 8.11 -4.65
C TYR A 57 5.31 8.26 -6.15
N ASN A 58 6.42 7.72 -6.66
CA ASN A 58 6.72 7.77 -8.09
C ASN A 58 5.72 6.95 -8.91
N LEU A 59 5.32 5.78 -8.39
CA LEU A 59 4.35 4.90 -9.04
C LEU A 59 3.00 5.60 -9.22
N LYS A 60 2.51 6.27 -8.17
CA LYS A 60 1.29 7.07 -8.19
C LYS A 60 1.30 8.16 -9.27
N ASN A 61 2.48 8.73 -9.55
CA ASN A 61 2.65 9.85 -10.49
C ASN A 61 3.17 9.43 -11.88
N SER A 62 3.34 8.13 -12.13
CA SER A 62 4.02 7.63 -13.34
C SER A 62 3.07 7.44 -14.51
N GLN A 63 3.23 8.26 -15.55
CA GLN A 63 2.52 8.09 -16.82
C GLN A 63 2.92 6.79 -17.55
N THR A 64 4.17 6.35 -17.40
CA THR A 64 4.64 5.09 -18.00
C THR A 64 3.93 3.90 -17.36
N PHE A 65 3.79 3.88 -16.03
CA PHE A 65 3.12 2.79 -15.36
C PHE A 65 1.61 2.77 -15.67
N ASP A 66 0.99 3.95 -15.77
CA ASP A 66 -0.40 4.10 -16.22
C ASP A 66 -0.67 3.47 -17.60
N SER A 67 0.34 3.44 -18.48
CA SER A 67 0.24 2.86 -19.82
C SER A 67 0.42 1.34 -19.86
N LEU A 68 1.01 0.75 -18.82
CA LEU A 68 1.26 -0.69 -18.71
C LEU A 68 0.12 -1.44 -18.00
N LEU A 69 -0.71 -0.72 -17.24
CA LEU A 69 -1.83 -1.27 -16.52
C LEU A 69 -3.13 -1.22 -17.34
N GLU A 70 -3.98 -2.20 -17.13
CA GLU A 70 -5.37 -2.14 -17.55
C GLU A 70 -6.09 -0.98 -16.83
N GLU A 71 -7.17 -0.49 -17.42
CA GLU A 71 -7.88 0.67 -16.89
C GLU A 71 -8.35 0.48 -15.44
N GLY A 72 -8.88 -0.71 -15.12
CA GLY A 72 -9.30 -1.06 -13.75
C GLY A 72 -8.14 -1.04 -12.76
N ASP A 73 -7.01 -1.67 -13.10
CA ASP A 73 -5.81 -1.70 -12.26
C ASP A 73 -5.23 -0.30 -12.04
N ARG A 74 -5.25 0.54 -13.09
CA ARG A 74 -4.80 1.94 -13.00
C ARG A 74 -5.67 2.76 -12.05
N ILE A 75 -7.00 2.63 -12.17
CA ILE A 75 -7.94 3.31 -11.27
C ILE A 75 -7.71 2.83 -9.83
N ALA A 76 -7.63 1.52 -9.63
CA ALA A 76 -7.39 0.92 -8.33
C ALA A 76 -6.07 1.41 -7.70
N LEU A 77 -4.98 1.48 -8.47
CA LEU A 77 -3.68 1.96 -8.00
C LEU A 77 -3.73 3.43 -7.58
N LYS A 78 -4.37 4.28 -8.40
CA LYS A 78 -4.51 5.71 -8.10
C LYS A 78 -5.36 5.93 -6.86
N SER A 79 -6.48 5.22 -6.73
CA SER A 79 -7.34 5.28 -5.54
C SER A 79 -6.62 4.76 -4.30
N PHE A 80 -5.89 3.65 -4.40
CA PHE A 80 -5.16 3.08 -3.27
C PHE A 80 -4.03 3.99 -2.78
N LEU A 81 -3.14 4.43 -3.68
CA LEU A 81 -1.98 5.24 -3.29
C LEU A 81 -2.31 6.72 -3.08
N GLY A 82 -3.27 7.25 -3.84
CA GLY A 82 -3.64 8.65 -3.85
C GLY A 82 -4.72 9.02 -2.85
N ASP A 83 -5.82 8.28 -2.85
CA ASP A 83 -7.01 8.66 -2.09
C ASP A 83 -7.02 7.99 -0.70
N LEU A 84 -6.78 6.68 -0.66
CA LEU A 84 -6.74 5.91 0.59
C LEU A 84 -5.49 6.25 1.42
N LEU A 85 -4.29 5.96 0.91
CA LEU A 85 -3.05 6.15 1.67
C LEU A 85 -2.57 7.61 1.67
N GLN A 86 -2.98 8.39 0.67
CA GLN A 86 -2.53 9.77 0.50
C GLN A 86 -1.01 9.89 0.50
N ILE A 87 -0.32 9.07 -0.28
CA ILE A 87 1.14 9.09 -0.37
C ILE A 87 1.61 10.48 -0.82
N LYS A 88 2.47 11.11 -0.01
CA LYS A 88 2.99 12.47 -0.22
C LYS A 88 4.52 12.46 -0.23
N GLY A 89 5.09 13.51 -0.82
CA GLY A 89 6.52 13.77 -0.85
C GLY A 89 6.78 15.26 -0.58
N GLU A 90 7.71 15.56 0.33
CA GLU A 90 8.16 16.90 0.65
C GLU A 90 9.68 16.95 0.69
N SER A 91 10.27 17.75 -0.20
CA SER A 91 11.72 17.83 -0.40
C SER A 91 12.33 16.44 -0.62
N ASP A 92 12.96 15.86 0.42
CA ASP A 92 13.66 14.58 0.37
C ASP A 92 12.98 13.48 1.19
N ARG A 93 11.76 13.72 1.71
CA ARG A 93 11.02 12.76 2.54
C ARG A 93 9.69 12.37 1.92
N TYR A 94 9.34 11.10 2.08
CA TYR A 94 8.09 10.51 1.62
C TYR A 94 7.34 9.92 2.79
N TYR A 95 6.01 10.05 2.79
CA TYR A 95 5.17 9.66 3.91
C TYR A 95 3.72 9.34 3.50
N ILE A 96 3.05 8.57 4.34
CA ILE A 96 1.61 8.29 4.26
C ILE A 96 0.86 9.48 4.87
N GLY A 97 -0.03 10.09 4.09
CA GLY A 97 -0.77 11.28 4.51
C GLY A 97 -2.06 10.98 5.27
N ASN A 98 -2.59 9.76 5.14
CA ASN A 98 -3.79 9.36 5.86
C ASN A 98 -3.47 9.07 7.34
N GLU A 99 -4.20 9.73 8.23
CA GLU A 99 -4.01 9.68 9.69
C GLU A 99 -4.21 8.28 10.29
N ASP A 100 -5.08 7.46 9.72
CA ASP A 100 -5.29 6.09 10.19
C ASP A 100 -4.13 5.17 9.82
N PHE A 101 -3.45 5.44 8.71
CA PHE A 101 -2.40 4.58 8.15
C PHE A 101 -0.99 5.06 8.50
N LYS A 102 -0.79 6.34 8.84
CA LYS A 102 0.54 6.90 9.14
C LYS A 102 1.19 6.30 10.40
N GLU A 103 0.39 5.67 11.26
CA GLU A 103 0.87 5.00 12.48
C GLU A 103 1.43 3.61 12.21
N LEU A 104 1.19 3.04 11.02
CA LEU A 104 1.75 1.75 10.64
C LEU A 104 3.26 1.87 10.47
N SER A 105 4.01 1.03 11.20
CA SER A 105 5.41 0.79 10.86
C SER A 105 5.52 0.12 9.48
N LEU A 106 6.71 0.11 8.89
CA LEU A 106 6.94 -0.55 7.60
C LEU A 106 6.53 -2.05 7.65
N GLU A 107 6.78 -2.73 8.77
CA GLU A 107 6.41 -4.13 8.97
C GLU A 107 4.90 -4.30 9.17
N ASP A 108 4.26 -3.41 9.94
CA ASP A 108 2.80 -3.42 10.12
C ASP A 108 2.08 -3.14 8.80
N PHE A 109 2.63 -2.24 7.98
CA PHE A 109 2.10 -1.93 6.65
C PHE A 109 2.14 -3.15 5.74
N TYR A 110 3.24 -3.92 5.77
CA TYR A 110 3.31 -5.19 5.03
C TYR A 110 2.27 -6.19 5.50
N HIS A 111 2.14 -6.39 6.82
CA HIS A 111 1.11 -7.27 7.37
C HIS A 111 -0.31 -6.82 6.99
N PHE A 112 -0.57 -5.51 6.99
CA PHE A 112 -1.82 -4.93 6.50
C PHE A 112 -2.08 -5.31 5.03
N LEU A 113 -1.09 -5.21 4.14
CA LEU A 113 -1.25 -5.58 2.73
C LEU A 113 -1.58 -7.07 2.56
N ILE A 114 -0.89 -7.94 3.31
CA ILE A 114 -1.11 -9.40 3.27
C ILE A 114 -2.52 -9.74 3.78
N GLU A 115 -2.94 -9.17 4.91
CA GLU A 115 -4.26 -9.42 5.47
C GLU A 115 -5.37 -8.86 4.57
N LEU A 116 -5.20 -7.66 4.01
CA LEU A 116 -6.15 -7.08 3.08
C LEU A 116 -6.32 -7.93 1.81
N LYS A 117 -5.22 -8.46 1.27
CA LYS A 117 -5.26 -9.37 0.11
C LYS A 117 -6.03 -10.65 0.46
N TYR A 118 -5.68 -11.30 1.57
CA TYR A 118 -6.31 -12.53 2.03
C TYR A 118 -7.82 -12.36 2.23
N ARG A 119 -8.25 -11.28 2.89
CA ARG A 119 -9.68 -10.96 3.09
C ARG A 119 -10.43 -10.75 1.79
N LYS A 120 -9.84 -10.07 0.81
CA LYS A 120 -10.49 -9.84 -0.50
C LYS A 120 -10.61 -11.14 -1.30
N GLU A 121 -9.65 -12.06 -1.16
CA GLU A 121 -9.72 -13.40 -1.75
C GLU A 121 -10.83 -14.23 -1.10
N GLU A 122 -10.96 -14.22 0.23
CA GLU A 122 -12.08 -14.90 0.93
C GLU A 122 -13.46 -14.41 0.45
N ILE A 123 -13.63 -13.09 0.24
CA ILE A 123 -14.89 -12.51 -0.25
C ILE A 123 -15.21 -12.94 -1.70
N LYS A 124 -14.21 -13.27 -2.52
CA LYS A 124 -14.43 -13.69 -3.92
C LYS A 124 -14.88 -15.14 -4.05
N ASP A 125 -14.65 -15.95 -3.02
CA ASP A 125 -15.01 -17.37 -3.00
C ASP A 125 -16.42 -17.63 -2.44
N GLU A 126 -17.16 -16.57 -2.05
CA GLU A 126 -18.58 -16.58 -1.64
C GLU A 126 -19.52 -16.10 -2.75
#